data_AF-A0A060SSI7-F1
#
_entry.id   AF-A0A060SSI7-F1
#
_cell.length_a   1.000
_cell.length_b   1.000
_cell.length_c   1.000
_cell.angle_alpha   90.00
_cell.angle_beta   90.00
_cell.angle_gamma   90.00
#
_symmetry.space_group_name_H-M   'P 1'
#
loop_
_entity.id
_entity.type
_entity.pdbx_description
1 polymer ?
#
loop_
_entity_poly.entity_id
_entity_poly.type
_entity_poly.pdbx_seq_one_letter_code
_entity_poly.pdbx_strand_id
1 'polypeptide(L)'
;MMQNRLTTAQETQKALRSQLDELRAAVERRSTAAQDQRIQDLDQEHAKLENELAAYSAYDPAKVEEKRRAVMLAREAAVRWTDNYVMLLSYFTRQNGIEAADVRTYLGVDEEYEDIEG
;
A
#
# COMPACT_ATOMS: atom_id res chain seq x y z
N MET A 1 30.18 -49.89 -54.35
CA MET A 1 30.10 -49.66 -52.88
C MET A 1 30.17 -48.18 -52.50
N MET A 2 31.08 -47.36 -53.06
CA MET A 2 31.15 -45.92 -52.75
C MET A 2 29.90 -45.12 -53.16
N GLN A 3 29.31 -45.40 -54.33
CA GLN A 3 28.12 -44.69 -54.81
C GLN A 3 26.93 -44.79 -53.86
N ASN A 4 26.64 -45.98 -53.33
CA ASN A 4 25.56 -46.20 -52.37
C ASN A 4 25.81 -45.47 -51.05
N ARG A 5 27.06 -45.37 -50.59
CA ARG A 5 27.39 -44.61 -49.39
C ARG A 5 27.18 -43.11 -49.59
N LEU A 6 27.50 -42.60 -50.79
CA LEU A 6 27.28 -41.20 -51.14
C LEU A 6 25.78 -40.85 -51.19
N THR A 7 24.97 -41.70 -51.80
CA THR A 7 23.51 -41.48 -51.85
C THR A 7 22.88 -41.56 -50.46
N THR A 8 23.24 -42.54 -49.64
CA THR A 8 22.78 -42.63 -48.25
C THR A 8 23.23 -41.43 -47.41
N ALA A 9 24.46 -40.94 -47.62
CA ALA A 9 24.93 -39.73 -46.95
C ALA A 9 24.15 -38.46 -47.38
N GLN A 10 23.78 -38.35 -48.66
CA GLN A 10 22.97 -37.25 -49.17
C GLN A 10 21.52 -37.29 -48.66
N GLU A 11 20.91 -38.48 -48.60
CA GLU A 11 19.57 -38.68 -48.05
C GLU A 11 19.52 -38.36 -46.56
N THR A 12 20.52 -38.84 -45.79
CA THR A 12 20.63 -38.51 -44.37
C THR A 12 20.89 -37.01 -44.14
N GLN A 13 21.73 -36.38 -44.95
CA GLN A 13 21.92 -34.92 -44.91
C GLN A 13 20.62 -34.15 -45.17
N LYS A 14 19.82 -34.58 -46.16
CA LYS A 14 18.54 -33.96 -46.48
C LYS A 14 17.52 -34.14 -45.36
N ALA A 15 17.45 -35.34 -44.78
CA ALA A 15 16.58 -35.63 -43.63
C ALA A 15 16.96 -34.78 -42.41
N LEU A 16 18.25 -34.69 -42.08
CA LEU A 16 18.75 -33.89 -40.96
C LEU A 16 18.49 -32.39 -41.16
N ARG A 17 18.58 -31.88 -42.38
CA ARG A 17 18.21 -30.48 -42.70
C ARG A 17 16.72 -30.23 -42.48
N SER A 18 15.86 -31.12 -42.94
CA SER A 18 14.41 -31.02 -42.71
C SER A 18 14.09 -31.01 -41.21
N GLN A 19 14.71 -31.91 -40.44
CA GLN A 19 14.54 -31.96 -38.99
C GLN A 19 15.03 -30.69 -38.29
N LEU A 20 16.14 -30.10 -38.75
CA LEU A 20 16.63 -28.82 -38.23
C LEU A 20 15.67 -27.67 -38.47
N ASP A 21 15.06 -27.60 -39.66
CA ASP A 21 14.12 -26.55 -40.01
C ASP A 21 12.82 -26.69 -39.19
N GLU A 22 12.33 -27.92 -38.99
CA GLU A 22 11.20 -28.21 -38.11
C GLU A 22 11.47 -27.84 -36.65
N LEU A 23 12.65 -28.21 -36.13
CA LEU A 23 13.08 -27.85 -34.77
C LEU A 23 13.18 -26.35 -34.57
N ARG A 24 13.76 -25.62 -35.54
CA ARG A 24 13.83 -24.15 -35.50
C ARG A 24 12.44 -23.52 -35.47
N ALA A 25 11.54 -23.96 -36.34
CA ALA A 25 10.17 -23.47 -36.36
C ALA A 25 9.42 -23.75 -35.04
N ALA A 26 9.67 -24.90 -34.41
CA ALA A 26 9.09 -25.25 -33.11
C ALA A 26 9.63 -24.37 -31.97
N VAL A 27 10.95 -24.07 -31.97
CA VAL A 27 11.57 -23.18 -30.98
C VAL A 27 11.03 -21.76 -31.09
N GLU A 28 10.93 -21.21 -32.30
CA GLU A 28 10.40 -19.87 -32.54
C GLU A 28 8.95 -19.75 -32.03
N ARG A 29 8.07 -20.69 -32.39
CA ARG A 29 6.67 -20.68 -31.91
C ARG A 29 6.57 -20.75 -30.39
N ARG A 30 7.46 -21.50 -29.73
CA ARG A 30 7.47 -21.61 -28.27
C ARG A 30 7.97 -20.32 -27.62
N SER A 31 8.95 -19.66 -28.24
CA SER A 31 9.47 -18.37 -27.80
C SER A 31 8.39 -17.28 -27.90
N THR A 32 7.68 -17.20 -29.03
CA THR A 32 6.59 -16.23 -29.22
C THR A 32 5.45 -16.49 -28.25
N ALA A 33 5.02 -17.74 -28.08
CA ALA A 33 3.95 -18.07 -27.14
C ALA A 33 4.31 -17.75 -25.68
N ALA A 34 5.57 -17.94 -25.29
CA ALA A 34 6.04 -17.57 -23.95
C ALA A 34 6.10 -16.05 -23.75
N GLN A 35 6.45 -15.29 -24.80
CA GLN A 35 6.41 -13.83 -24.78
C GLN A 35 4.97 -13.31 -24.69
N ASP A 36 4.06 -13.87 -25.48
CA ASP A 36 2.64 -13.50 -25.48
C ASP A 36 1.99 -13.76 -24.10
N GLN A 37 2.30 -14.90 -23.47
CA GLN A 37 1.83 -15.19 -22.12
C GLN A 37 2.37 -14.18 -21.11
N ARG A 38 3.66 -13.83 -21.22
CA ARG A 38 4.28 -12.86 -20.30
C ARG A 38 3.71 -11.45 -20.46
N ILE A 39 3.35 -11.06 -21.69
CA ILE A 39 2.66 -9.79 -21.95
C ILE A 39 1.28 -9.82 -21.29
N GLN A 40 0.50 -10.90 -21.46
CA GLN A 40 -0.80 -11.03 -20.80
C GLN A 40 -0.71 -10.98 -19.27
N ASP A 41 0.27 -11.65 -18.68
CA ASP A 41 0.46 -11.66 -17.23
C ASP A 41 0.80 -10.24 -16.72
N LEU A 42 1.66 -9.51 -17.45
CA LEU A 42 2.01 -8.12 -17.14
C LEU A 42 0.83 -7.16 -17.31
N ASP A 43 0.01 -7.32 -18.34
CA ASP A 43 -1.19 -6.50 -18.55
C ASP A 43 -2.21 -6.72 -17.41
N GLN A 44 -2.37 -7.97 -16.96
CA GLN A 44 -3.22 -8.28 -15.80
C GLN A 44 -2.68 -7.69 -14.51
N GLU A 45 -1.36 -7.75 -14.28
CA GLU A 45 -0.72 -7.16 -13.12
C GLU A 45 -0.86 -5.63 -13.14
N HIS A 46 -0.64 -5.00 -14.30
CA HIS A 46 -0.80 -3.56 -14.49
C HIS A 46 -2.24 -3.13 -14.19
N ALA A 47 -3.24 -3.84 -14.73
CA ALA A 47 -4.64 -3.53 -14.46
C ALA A 47 -5.01 -3.69 -12.97
N LYS A 48 -4.43 -4.67 -12.26
CA LYS A 48 -4.63 -4.79 -10.81
C LYS A 48 -4.02 -3.61 -10.06
N LEU A 49 -2.77 -3.25 -10.37
CA LEU A 49 -2.08 -2.14 -9.74
C LEU A 49 -2.76 -0.80 -10.02
N GLU A 50 -3.28 -0.57 -11.23
CA GLU A 50 -4.06 0.64 -11.53
C GLU A 50 -5.36 0.71 -10.72
N ASN A 51 -6.06 -0.42 -10.55
CA ASN A 51 -7.26 -0.47 -9.72
C ASN A 51 -6.94 -0.19 -8.23
N GLU A 52 -5.84 -0.73 -7.72
CA GLU A 52 -5.37 -0.43 -6.36
C GLU A 52 -4.99 1.04 -6.24
N LEU A 53 -4.23 1.58 -7.19
CA LEU A 53 -3.83 2.99 -7.21
C LEU A 53 -5.05 3.92 -7.27
N ALA A 54 -6.07 3.56 -8.07
CA ALA A 54 -7.33 4.29 -8.13
C ALA A 54 -8.07 4.25 -6.79
N ALA A 55 -8.07 3.13 -6.08
CA ALA A 55 -8.64 3.03 -4.73
C ALA A 55 -7.89 3.92 -3.72
N TYR A 56 -6.57 4.09 -3.89
CA TYR A 56 -5.74 4.97 -3.06
C TYR A 56 -5.68 6.43 -3.56
N SER A 57 -6.24 6.75 -4.73
CA SER A 57 -6.18 8.09 -5.33
C SER A 57 -6.85 9.19 -4.48
N ALA A 58 -7.74 8.80 -3.57
CA ALA A 58 -8.36 9.70 -2.60
C ALA A 58 -7.45 10.03 -1.40
N TYR A 59 -6.38 9.26 -1.19
CA TYR A 59 -5.48 9.37 -0.05
C TYR A 59 -4.19 10.07 -0.45
N ASP A 60 -4.27 11.39 -0.61
CA ASP A 60 -3.09 12.25 -0.72
C ASP A 60 -2.25 12.15 0.57
N PRO A 61 -1.04 11.56 0.54
CA PRO A 61 -0.23 11.37 1.74
C PRO A 61 0.12 12.69 2.42
N ALA A 62 0.25 13.78 1.66
CA ALA A 62 0.55 15.09 2.23
C ALA A 62 -0.63 15.63 3.04
N LYS A 63 -1.87 15.45 2.56
CA LYS A 63 -3.08 15.85 3.31
C LYS A 63 -3.32 14.98 4.55
N VAL A 64 -2.99 13.69 4.48
CA VAL A 64 -3.08 12.80 5.64
C VAL A 64 -2.09 13.23 6.71
N GLU A 65 -0.85 13.52 6.31
CA GLU A 65 0.19 13.98 7.24
C GLU A 65 -0.12 15.37 7.82
N GLU A 66 -0.67 16.29 7.03
CA GLU A 66 -1.15 17.59 7.51
C GLU A 66 -2.22 17.42 8.59
N LYS A 67 -3.24 16.59 8.33
CA LYS A 67 -4.29 16.28 9.32
C LYS A 67 -3.70 15.65 10.58
N ARG A 68 -2.74 14.73 10.43
CA ARG A 68 -2.07 14.07 11.56
C ARG A 68 -1.36 15.07 12.45
N ARG A 69 -0.63 16.03 11.87
CA ARG A 69 0.06 17.10 12.62
C ARG A 69 -0.93 18.02 13.32
N ALA A 70 -2.01 18.42 12.63
CA ALA A 70 -3.05 19.24 13.22
C ALA A 70 -3.72 18.54 14.41
N VAL A 71 -4.03 17.26 14.29
CA VAL A 71 -4.60 16.44 15.38
C VAL A 71 -3.63 16.32 16.55
N MET A 72 -2.34 16.09 16.28
CA MET A 72 -1.31 16.04 17.33
C MET A 72 -1.25 17.35 18.12
N LEU A 73 -1.19 18.49 17.42
CA LEU A 73 -1.16 19.81 18.06
C LEU A 73 -2.44 20.09 18.85
N ALA A 74 -3.61 19.77 18.28
CA ALA A 74 -4.88 19.94 18.97
C ALA A 74 -4.96 19.08 20.24
N ARG A 75 -4.45 17.84 20.18
CA ARG A 75 -4.36 16.95 21.34
C ARG A 75 -3.44 17.51 22.42
N GLU A 76 -2.23 17.95 22.07
CA GLU A 76 -1.31 18.56 23.02
C GLU A 76 -1.90 19.80 23.69
N ALA A 77 -2.58 20.65 22.91
CA ALA A 77 -3.29 21.81 23.43
C ALA A 77 -4.42 21.39 24.40
N ALA A 78 -5.22 20.39 24.03
CA ALA A 78 -6.30 19.88 24.88
C ALA A 78 -5.77 19.34 26.21
N VAL A 79 -4.74 18.48 26.19
CA VAL A 79 -4.09 17.94 27.40
C VAL A 79 -3.58 19.08 28.29
N ARG A 80 -2.93 20.08 27.70
CA ARG A 80 -2.42 21.22 28.47
C ARG A 80 -3.54 22.06 29.09
N TRP A 81 -4.66 22.23 28.41
CA TRP A 81 -5.83 22.92 28.95
C TRP A 81 -6.52 22.10 30.06
N THR A 82 -6.57 20.78 29.93
CA THR A 82 -7.01 19.85 30.98
C THR A 82 -6.14 20.00 32.23
N ASP A 83 -4.82 19.98 32.09
CA ASP A 83 -3.89 20.19 33.22
C ASP A 83 -4.15 21.53 33.92
N ASN A 84 -4.32 22.60 33.13
CA ASN A 84 -4.64 23.94 33.64
C ASN A 84 -5.95 23.94 34.44
N TYR A 85 -6.98 23.27 33.92
CA TYR A 85 -8.26 23.13 34.59
C TYR A 85 -8.12 22.38 35.93
N VAL A 86 -7.41 21.24 35.95
CA VAL A 86 -7.18 20.45 37.16
C VAL A 86 -6.42 21.26 38.23
N MET A 87 -5.43 22.06 37.82
CA MET A 87 -4.72 22.98 38.72
C MET A 87 -5.65 24.05 39.30
N LEU A 88 -6.47 24.68 38.47
CA LEU A 88 -7.45 25.69 38.88
C LEU A 88 -8.49 25.11 39.86
N LEU A 89 -9.03 23.93 39.53
CA LEU A 89 -9.98 23.22 40.38
C LEU A 89 -9.35 22.91 41.75
N SER A 90 -8.10 22.42 41.77
CA SER A 90 -7.36 22.14 43.00
C SER A 90 -7.10 23.40 43.84
N TYR A 91 -6.79 24.53 43.19
CA TYR A 91 -6.57 25.81 43.86
C TYR A 91 -7.85 26.31 44.54
N PHE A 92 -8.98 26.35 43.82
CA PHE A 92 -10.24 26.85 44.37
C PHE A 92 -10.83 25.94 45.45
N THR A 93 -10.71 24.63 45.29
CA THR A 93 -11.22 23.67 46.27
C THR A 93 -10.37 23.63 47.54
N ARG A 94 -9.04 23.65 47.42
CA ARG A 94 -8.14 23.50 48.58
C ARG A 94 -7.77 24.81 49.27
N GLN A 95 -7.59 25.90 48.53
CA GLN A 95 -7.15 27.18 49.10
C GLN A 95 -8.30 28.14 49.40
N ASN A 96 -9.38 28.10 48.61
CA ASN A 96 -10.52 29.02 48.76
C ASN A 96 -11.78 28.35 49.34
N GLY A 97 -11.77 27.03 49.54
CA GLY A 97 -12.89 26.29 50.14
C GLY A 97 -14.16 26.27 49.28
N ILE A 98 -14.05 26.51 47.97
CA ILE A 98 -15.18 26.51 47.03
C ILE A 98 -15.47 25.07 46.62
N GLU A 99 -16.75 24.70 46.50
CA GLU A 99 -17.13 23.35 46.06
C GLU A 99 -16.75 23.10 44.60
N ALA A 100 -16.30 21.88 44.31
CA ALA A 100 -15.87 21.49 42.96
C ALA A 100 -17.01 21.56 41.93
N ALA A 101 -18.27 21.41 42.37
CA ALA A 101 -19.45 21.51 41.51
C ALA A 101 -19.69 22.95 41.01
N ASP A 102 -19.48 23.94 41.87
CA ASP A 102 -19.63 25.36 41.52
C ASP A 102 -18.57 25.79 40.49
N VAL A 103 -17.32 25.35 40.68
CA VAL A 103 -16.22 25.63 39.75
C VAL A 103 -16.48 24.98 38.39
N ARG A 104 -16.98 23.74 38.36
CA ARG A 104 -17.35 23.03 37.12
C ARG A 104 -18.47 23.73 36.36
N THR A 105 -19.54 24.09 37.07
CA THR A 105 -20.67 24.83 36.50
C THR A 105 -20.22 26.17 35.93
N TYR A 106 -19.36 26.90 36.65
CA TYR A 106 -18.84 28.19 36.19
C TYR A 106 -17.96 28.06 34.93
N LEU A 107 -17.15 27.01 34.83
CA LEU A 107 -16.29 26.75 33.68
C LEU A 107 -17.04 26.05 32.53
N GLY A 108 -18.31 25.68 32.71
CA GLY A 108 -19.10 24.95 31.73
C GLY A 108 -18.59 23.52 31.49
N VAL A 109 -17.98 22.90 32.51
CA VAL A 109 -17.49 21.53 32.45
C VAL A 109 -18.64 20.59 32.84
N ASP A 110 -19.01 19.73 31.90
CA ASP A 110 -20.08 18.75 32.08
C ASP A 110 -19.66 17.58 33.00
N GLU A 111 -20.64 16.84 33.52
CA GLU A 111 -20.42 15.64 34.33
C GLU A 111 -19.82 14.48 33.52
N GLU A 112 -20.08 14.43 32.21
CA GLU A 112 -19.48 13.47 31.27
C GLU A 112 -18.07 13.86 30.80
N TYR A 113 -17.47 14.88 31.41
CA TYR A 113 -16.10 15.28 31.07
C TYR A 113 -15.11 14.16 31.38
N GLU A 114 -14.43 13.69 30.34
CA GLU A 114 -13.35 12.71 30.42
C GLU A 114 -12.08 13.25 29.76
N ASP A 115 -10.94 12.84 30.31
CA ASP A 115 -9.64 13.15 29.73
C ASP A 115 -9.45 12.37 28.42
N ILE A 116 -8.74 12.99 27.47
CA ILE A 116 -8.40 12.32 26.22
C ILE A 116 -7.32 11.26 26.52
N GLU A 117 -7.73 9.99 26.57
CA GLU A 117 -6.81 8.85 26.75
C GLU A 117 -5.87 8.67 25.53
N GLY A 118 -4.75 7.96 25.77
CA GLY A 118 -3.65 7.76 24.81
C GLY A 118 -3.92 6.73 23.73
#